data_AF-A0A3D3JQT4-F1
#
_entry.id   AF-A0A3D3JQT4-F1
#
_cell.length_a   1.000
_cell.length_b   1.000
_cell.length_c   1.000
_cell.angle_alpha   90.00
_cell.angle_beta   90.00
_cell.angle_gamma   90.00
#
_symmetry.space_group_name_H-M   'P 1'
#
loop_
_entity.id
_entity.type
_entity.pdbx_description
1 polymer ?
#
loop_
_entity_poly.entity_id
_entity_poly.type
_entity_poly.pdbx_seq_one_letter_code
_entity_poly.pdbx_strand_id
1 'polypeptide(L)'
;MPNTVVKTGDGGFSIGMNGLMSAVEEKIPIVTVILNNRALGWVKHGQGERSIACDFADFDHAAMARAMGCEGCRVTSPDELAPA
;
A
#
# COMPACT_ATOMS: atom_id res chain seq x y z
N MET A 1 -16.72 -10.12 -8.50
CA MET A 1 -15.87 -8.91 -8.63
C MET A 1 -15.69 -8.31 -7.26
N PRO A 2 -14.52 -7.75 -6.91
CA PRO A 2 -14.32 -7.04 -5.65
C PRO A 2 -15.33 -5.89 -5.51
N ASN A 3 -15.93 -5.72 -4.34
CA ASN A 3 -16.85 -4.61 -4.03
C ASN A 3 -16.32 -3.69 -2.92
N THR A 4 -15.10 -3.96 -2.45
CA THR A 4 -14.46 -3.28 -1.33
C THR A 4 -13.08 -2.80 -1.74
N VAL A 5 -12.80 -1.51 -1.52
CA VAL A 5 -11.51 -0.88 -1.83
C VAL A 5 -10.93 -0.27 -0.55
N VAL A 6 -9.75 -0.74 -0.15
CA VAL A 6 -8.97 -0.19 0.96
C VAL A 6 -7.97 0.82 0.41
N LYS A 7 -7.96 2.03 0.97
CA LYS A 7 -6.98 3.08 0.66
C LYS A 7 -6.05 3.25 1.85
N THR A 8 -4.77 3.05 1.65
CA THR A 8 -3.75 3.15 2.71
C THR A 8 -2.48 3.81 2.20
N GLY A 9 -1.65 4.34 3.10
CA GLY A 9 -0.28 4.71 2.78
C GLY A 9 0.66 3.51 2.87
N ASP A 10 1.88 3.64 2.37
CA ASP A 10 2.98 2.68 2.54
C ASP A 10 3.26 2.35 4.02
N GLY A 11 3.23 3.37 4.89
CA GLY A 11 3.36 3.15 6.34
C GLY A 11 2.19 2.35 6.94
N GLY A 12 0.95 2.65 6.55
CA GLY A 12 -0.24 1.92 7.00
C GLY A 12 -0.28 0.49 6.47
N PHE A 13 0.14 0.29 5.22
CA PHE A 13 0.32 -1.04 4.64
C PHE A 13 1.35 -1.85 5.43
N SER A 14 2.50 -1.27 5.77
CA SER A 14 3.56 -1.95 6.52
C SER A 14 3.08 -2.49 7.88
N ILE A 15 2.09 -1.83 8.51
CA ILE A 15 1.49 -2.27 9.78
C ILE A 15 0.49 -3.42 9.57
N GLY A 16 -0.28 -3.40 8.49
CA GLY A 16 -1.44 -4.28 8.30
C GLY A 16 -1.35 -5.30 7.16
N MET A 17 -0.23 -5.36 6.43
CA MET A 17 -0.10 -6.17 5.22
C MET A 17 -0.30 -7.67 5.44
N ASN A 18 -0.10 -8.19 6.65
CA ASN A 18 -0.37 -9.58 6.99
C ASN A 18 -1.86 -9.95 6.82
N GLY A 19 -2.77 -8.98 6.85
CA GLY A 19 -4.18 -9.20 6.52
C GLY A 19 -4.43 -9.69 5.09
N LEU A 20 -3.48 -9.48 4.16
CA LEU A 20 -3.55 -10.05 2.82
C LEU A 20 -3.55 -11.59 2.85
N MET A 21 -2.81 -12.21 3.78
CA MET A 21 -2.79 -13.67 3.91
C MET A 21 -4.18 -14.21 4.26
N SER A 22 -4.85 -13.57 5.23
CA SER A 22 -6.23 -13.92 5.58
C SER A 22 -7.19 -13.72 4.41
N ALA A 23 -7.04 -12.63 3.64
CA ALA A 23 -7.87 -12.41 2.45
C ALA A 23 -7.68 -13.52 1.39
N VAL A 24 -6.45 -14.03 1.22
CA VAL A 24 -6.15 -15.15 0.33
C VAL A 24 -6.76 -16.45 0.84
N GLU A 25 -6.56 -16.79 2.12
CA GLU A 25 -7.07 -18.03 2.75
C GLU A 25 -8.60 -18.09 2.68
N GLU A 26 -9.27 -16.99 3.04
CA GLU A 26 -10.72 -16.89 3.10
C GLU A 26 -11.36 -16.47 1.77
N LYS A 27 -10.55 -16.31 0.71
CA LYS A 27 -10.99 -15.92 -0.65
C LYS A 27 -11.82 -14.63 -0.67
N ILE A 28 -11.43 -13.65 0.15
CA ILE A 28 -12.11 -12.36 0.25
C ILE A 28 -11.63 -11.43 -0.87
N PRO A 29 -12.51 -11.01 -1.79
CA PRO A 29 -12.11 -10.19 -2.92
C PRO A 29 -12.00 -8.71 -2.51
N ILE A 30 -10.81 -8.30 -2.05
CA ILE A 30 -10.47 -6.91 -1.71
C ILE A 30 -9.47 -6.31 -2.70
N VAL A 31 -9.60 -5.01 -2.96
CA VAL A 31 -8.56 -4.23 -3.65
C VAL A 31 -7.89 -3.29 -2.64
N THR A 32 -6.57 -3.37 -2.52
CA THR A 32 -5.78 -2.48 -1.66
C THR A 32 -4.97 -1.51 -2.50
N VAL A 33 -5.29 -0.22 -2.39
CA VAL A 33 -4.56 0.87 -3.06
C VAL A 33 -3.59 1.48 -2.06
N ILE A 34 -2.29 1.39 -2.38
CA ILE A 34 -1.20 1.89 -1.55
C ILE A 34 -0.69 3.20 -2.14
N LEU A 35 -0.92 4.29 -1.42
CA LEU A 35 -0.39 5.62 -1.75
C LEU A 35 1.04 5.71 -1.19
N ASN A 36 2.01 5.33 -2.01
CA ASN A 36 3.41 5.27 -1.62
C ASN A 36 4.11 6.63 -1.79
N ASN A 37 4.24 7.38 -0.69
CA ASN A 37 5.03 8.63 -0.65
C ASN A 37 6.37 8.46 0.10
N ARG A 38 6.73 7.22 0.43
CA ARG A 38 7.96 6.84 1.15
C ARG A 38 8.08 7.51 2.52
N ALA A 39 6.96 7.75 3.20
CA ALA A 39 6.96 8.40 4.50
C ALA A 39 5.73 8.11 5.36
N LEU A 40 5.89 8.24 6.68
CA LEU A 40 4.79 8.55 7.58
C LEU A 40 4.36 10.01 7.35
N GLY A 41 3.63 10.26 6.26
CA GLY A 41 3.36 11.61 5.75
C GLY A 41 2.81 12.59 6.79
N TRP A 42 1.84 12.15 7.62
CA TRP A 42 1.30 12.99 8.70
C TRP A 42 2.30 13.28 9.81
N VAL A 43 3.12 12.30 10.19
CA VAL A 43 4.18 12.48 11.20
C VAL A 43 5.24 13.45 10.67
N LYS A 44 5.67 13.25 9.43
CA LYS A 44 6.63 14.13 8.76
C LYS A 44 6.12 15.56 8.67
N HIS A 45 4.85 15.74 8.30
CA HIS A 45 4.21 17.06 8.28
C HIS A 45 4.19 17.72 9.67
N GLY A 46 3.83 16.97 10.72
CA GLY A 46 3.77 17.49 12.09
C GLY A 46 5.14 17.84 12.69
N GLN A 47 6.23 17.21 12.23
CA GLN A 47 7.58 17.49 12.70
C GLN A 47 8.19 18.77 12.07
N GLY A 48 7.65 19.26 10.95
CA GLY A 48 8.16 20.44 10.24
C GLY A 48 9.60 20.26 9.77
N GLU A 49 10.44 21.27 10.03
CA GLU A 49 11.84 21.32 9.55
C GLU A 49 12.78 20.28 10.18
N ARG A 50 12.37 19.60 11.27
CA ARG A 50 13.20 18.62 11.99
C ARG A 50 12.59 17.22 11.90
N SER A 51 12.57 16.65 10.70
CA SER A 51 12.04 15.31 10.49
C SER A 51 12.99 14.21 10.97
N ILE A 52 12.48 13.23 11.71
CA ILE A 52 13.20 12.03 12.16
C ILE A 52 12.27 10.81 12.17
N ALA A 53 12.81 9.66 11.75
CA ALA A 53 12.14 8.36 11.81
C ALA A 53 10.77 8.29 11.09
N CYS A 54 10.60 9.10 10.05
CA CYS A 54 9.36 9.18 9.27
C CYS A 54 9.54 8.89 7.79
N ASP A 55 10.76 8.58 7.33
CA ASP A 55 11.06 8.28 5.93
C ASP A 55 11.27 6.78 5.73
N PHE A 56 10.86 6.29 4.57
CA PHE A 56 11.02 4.91 4.14
C PHE A 56 11.89 4.82 2.89
N ALA A 57 12.56 3.67 2.73
CA ALA A 57 13.12 3.29 1.45
C ALA A 57 11.97 3.05 0.44
N ASP A 58 12.28 3.08 -0.86
CA ASP A 58 11.30 2.73 -1.89
C ASP A 58 11.17 1.20 -1.97
N PHE A 59 10.19 0.64 -1.25
CA PHE A 59 9.90 -0.79 -1.27
C PHE A 59 8.92 -1.17 -2.38
N ASP A 60 9.13 -2.34 -3.00
CA ASP A 60 8.18 -2.92 -3.96
C ASP A 60 7.04 -3.63 -3.22
N HIS A 61 6.05 -2.85 -2.81
CA HIS A 61 4.84 -3.34 -2.16
C HIS A 61 4.03 -4.31 -3.04
N ALA A 62 4.10 -4.16 -4.38
CA ALA A 62 3.43 -5.05 -5.30
C ALA A 62 4.10 -6.43 -5.32
N ALA A 63 5.43 -6.49 -5.28
CA ALA A 63 6.16 -7.75 -5.10
C ALA A 63 5.83 -8.42 -3.76
N MET A 64 5.73 -7.65 -2.68
CA MET A 64 5.35 -8.16 -1.37
C MET A 64 3.94 -8.78 -1.39
N ALA A 65 2.97 -8.10 -2.01
CA ALA A 65 1.61 -8.65 -2.18
C ALA A 65 1.61 -9.93 -3.03
N ARG A 66 2.37 -9.96 -4.13
CA ARG A 66 2.54 -11.17 -4.96
C ARG A 66 3.15 -12.34 -4.19
N ALA A 67 4.14 -12.08 -3.33
CA ALA A 67 4.75 -13.10 -2.48
C ALA A 67 3.75 -13.69 -1.46
N MET A 68 2.72 -12.94 -1.09
CA MET A 68 1.63 -13.40 -0.21
C MET A 68 0.50 -14.13 -0.96
N GLY A 69 0.58 -14.25 -2.28
CA GLY A 69 -0.43 -14.93 -3.11
C GLY A 69 -1.51 -14.02 -3.68
N CYS A 70 -1.36 -12.69 -3.58
CA CYS A 70 -2.25 -11.73 -4.24
C CYS A 70 -1.79 -11.41 -5.66
N GLU A 71 -2.68 -10.84 -6.46
CA GLU A 71 -2.27 -10.03 -7.61
C GLU A 71 -1.73 -8.68 -7.13
N GLY A 72 -0.72 -8.15 -7.82
CA GLY A 72 -0.13 -6.86 -7.44
C GLY A 72 0.62 -6.21 -8.59
N CYS A 73 0.32 -4.93 -8.82
CA CYS A 73 1.01 -4.07 -9.78
C CYS A 73 1.50 -2.79 -9.10
N ARG A 74 2.56 -2.19 -9.65
CA ARG A 74 3.01 -0.85 -9.28
C ARG A 74 2.58 0.10 -10.38
N VAL A 75 1.95 1.20 -9.99
CA VAL A 75 1.48 2.24 -10.90
C VAL A 75 2.27 3.51 -10.63
N THR A 76 2.88 4.09 -11.67
CA THR A 76 3.72 5.29 -11.56
C THR A 76 3.20 6.51 -12.31
N SER A 77 2.19 6.34 -13.16
CA SER A 77 1.52 7.42 -13.89
C SER A 77 0.02 7.16 -13.98
N PRO A 78 -0.82 8.22 -14.12
CA PRO A 78 -2.26 8.05 -14.26
C PRO A 78 -2.69 7.18 -15.44
N ASP A 79 -1.94 7.21 -16.55
CA ASP A 79 -2.26 6.45 -17.77
C ASP A 79 -2.10 4.92 -17.59
N GLU A 80 -1.38 4.49 -16.56
CA GLU A 80 -1.27 3.07 -16.18
C GLU A 80 -2.49 2.57 -15.40
N LEU A 81 -3.37 3.47 -14.93
CA LEU A 81 -4.66 3.08 -14.35
C LEU A 81 -5.64 2.79 -15.49
N ALA A 82 -6.12 1.55 -15.56
CA ALA A 82 -7.17 1.20 -16.50
C ALA A 82 -8.46 2.02 -16.23
N PRO A 83 -9.29 2.26 -17.26
CA PRO A 83 -10.61 2.88 -17.10
C PRO A 83 -11.47 2.11 -16.08
N ALA A 84 -12.30 2.84 -15.34
CA ALA A 84 -13.26 2.28 -14.38
C ALA A 84 -14.37 1.45 -15.04
#